data_AF-A0A819IH11-F1
#
_entry.id   AF-A0A819IH11-F1
#
_cell.length_a   1.000
_cell.length_b   1.000
_cell.length_c   1.000
_cell.angle_alpha   90.00
_cell.angle_beta   90.00
_cell.angle_gamma   90.00
#
_symmetry.space_group_name_H-M   'P 1'
#
loop_
_entity.id
_entity.type
_entity.pdbx_description
1 polymer ?
#
loop_
_entity_poly.entity_id
_entity_poly.type
_entity_poly.pdbx_seq_one_letter_code
_entity_poly.pdbx_strand_id
1 'polypeptide(L)'
;MTIPTADARTKQFLSIELDHEWEDLALDGTTVVNFLGLFMVSASRRDIILTPRAEHSIQFIQNTNSLHATLSQVALTMQMTFRDAHEDLVRTCLYMDQIPEHIKAALILMKTASNDLLKKLLPYTLRNVDYATSEASTISKPILLRFVQVGKLIDEVVAVLSSTLSGMVSNIDDYYFLSEIEVYAIDVQAKWYQLVELFIKFSDIAELIRKNTKQNFVNPVQQAQNGNGFNIEADRMAHMRTFIPSTITIDQLTHLLRMMADTYANISNEYMITQVAQIGPLLNLQTNSMRTTNHRDLFQKTVAQSVKVARLTLAQRTEFTKADIGRQKEYKDFLLDTVVAA
;
A
#
# COMPACT_ATOMS: atom_id res chain seq x y z
N MET A 1 23.92 21.17 4.19
CA MET A 1 22.85 20.17 4.17
C MET A 1 22.00 20.39 5.41
N THR A 2 21.02 21.26 5.30
CA THR A 2 20.14 21.69 6.40
C THR A 2 19.09 20.60 6.63
N ILE A 3 19.04 20.05 7.84
CA ILE A 3 18.00 19.11 8.25
C ILE A 3 16.68 19.88 8.24
N PRO A 4 15.66 19.46 7.47
CA PRO A 4 14.36 20.14 7.50
C PRO A 4 13.80 20.04 8.91
N THR A 5 13.40 21.19 9.47
CA THR A 5 12.71 21.30 10.75
C THR A 5 11.41 20.49 10.71
N ALA A 6 10.95 20.00 11.87
CA ALA A 6 9.73 19.19 11.97
C ALA A 6 8.52 19.85 11.26
N ASP A 7 8.42 21.17 11.33
CA ASP A 7 7.38 21.99 10.68
C ASP A 7 7.38 21.88 9.13
N ALA A 8 8.55 21.80 8.49
CA ALA A 8 8.66 21.62 7.04
C ALA A 8 8.23 20.20 6.59
N ARG A 9 8.46 19.18 7.42
CA ARG A 9 7.99 17.81 7.15
C ARG A 9 6.49 17.70 7.38
N THR A 10 5.96 18.27 8.47
CA THR A 10 4.51 18.29 8.75
C THR A 10 3.73 19.00 7.64
N LYS A 11 4.24 20.12 7.09
CA LYS A 11 3.67 20.76 5.89
C LYS A 11 3.70 19.88 4.65
N GLN A 12 4.76 19.10 4.44
CA GLN A 12 4.89 18.17 3.31
C GLN A 12 3.95 16.95 3.44
N PHE A 13 3.51 16.58 4.65
CA PHE A 13 2.57 15.48 4.87
C PHE A 13 1.10 15.91 4.86
N LEU A 14 0.77 17.11 5.35
CA LEU A 14 -0.54 17.73 5.08
C LEU A 14 -0.82 17.85 3.56
N SER A 15 0.23 18.03 2.74
CA SER A 15 0.08 17.94 1.28
C SER A 15 -0.09 16.52 0.75
N ILE A 16 0.38 15.47 1.46
CA ILE A 16 0.16 14.06 1.08
C ILE A 16 -1.27 13.61 1.42
N GLU A 17 -1.86 14.14 2.50
CA GLU A 17 -3.28 13.97 2.84
C GLU A 17 -4.20 14.62 1.78
N LEU A 18 -3.70 15.64 1.09
CA LEU A 18 -4.31 16.30 -0.08
C LEU A 18 -3.91 15.67 -1.42
N ASP A 19 -3.00 14.70 -1.42
CA ASP A 19 -2.48 14.08 -2.62
C ASP A 19 -3.41 12.93 -3.05
N HIS A 20 -4.20 13.18 -4.08
CA HIS A 20 -5.15 12.24 -4.64
C HIS A 20 -4.49 11.06 -5.39
N GLU A 21 -3.15 11.10 -5.55
CA GLU A 21 -2.40 10.09 -6.29
C GLU A 21 -2.67 8.66 -5.78
N TRP A 22 -2.81 8.43 -4.48
CA TRP A 22 -3.02 7.07 -3.98
C TRP A 22 -4.37 6.46 -4.42
N GLU A 23 -5.38 7.28 -4.71
CA GLU A 23 -6.68 6.81 -5.20
C GLU A 23 -6.58 6.30 -6.63
N ASP A 24 -5.82 7.02 -7.46
CA ASP A 24 -5.52 6.62 -8.83
C ASP A 24 -4.65 5.34 -8.85
N LEU A 25 -3.67 5.25 -7.95
CA LEU A 25 -2.86 4.03 -7.80
C LEU A 25 -3.70 2.83 -7.32
N ALA A 26 -4.73 3.05 -6.49
CA ALA A 26 -5.64 1.99 -6.05
C ALA A 26 -6.53 1.47 -7.20
N LEU A 27 -6.90 2.33 -8.15
CA LEU A 27 -7.63 1.93 -9.37
C LEU A 27 -6.82 0.96 -10.22
N ASP A 28 -5.51 1.16 -10.30
CA ASP A 28 -4.62 0.37 -11.13
C ASP A 28 -4.53 -1.10 -10.70
N GLY A 29 -4.91 -1.42 -9.46
CA GLY A 29 -5.10 -2.80 -9.00
C GLY A 29 -6.15 -3.58 -9.79
N THR A 30 -7.27 -2.95 -10.13
CA THR A 30 -8.29 -3.59 -10.96
C THR A 30 -7.87 -3.62 -12.43
N THR A 31 -7.23 -2.56 -12.89
CA THR A 31 -6.80 -2.41 -14.28
C THR A 31 -5.74 -3.44 -14.66
N VAL A 32 -4.76 -3.72 -13.79
CA VAL A 32 -3.71 -4.73 -14.08
C VAL A 32 -4.27 -6.13 -14.26
N VAL A 33 -5.29 -6.50 -13.46
CA VAL A 33 -5.96 -7.81 -13.57
C VAL A 33 -6.70 -7.94 -14.89
N ASN A 34 -7.33 -6.86 -15.33
CA ASN A 34 -8.02 -6.84 -16.61
C ASN A 34 -7.04 -6.89 -17.79
N PHE A 35 -5.92 -6.16 -17.76
CA PHE A 35 -4.88 -6.29 -18.78
C PHE A 35 -4.27 -7.69 -18.82
N LEU A 36 -4.06 -8.33 -17.68
CA LEU A 36 -3.63 -9.72 -17.65
C LEU A 36 -4.68 -10.65 -18.26
N GLY A 37 -5.96 -10.40 -18.01
CA GLY A 37 -7.06 -11.11 -18.67
C GLY A 37 -7.03 -10.94 -20.19
N LEU A 38 -6.87 -9.71 -20.69
CA LEU A 38 -6.77 -9.43 -22.13
C LEU A 38 -5.54 -10.11 -22.75
N PHE A 39 -4.42 -10.07 -22.03
CA PHE A 39 -3.19 -10.78 -22.41
C PHE A 39 -3.45 -12.28 -22.56
N MET A 40 -4.11 -12.92 -21.59
CA MET A 40 -4.45 -14.35 -21.64
C MET A 40 -5.44 -14.67 -22.77
N VAL A 41 -6.44 -13.83 -23.02
CA VAL A 41 -7.38 -14.01 -24.14
C VAL A 41 -6.65 -13.94 -25.48
N SER A 42 -5.73 -13.00 -25.67
CA SER A 42 -4.96 -12.89 -26.91
C SER A 42 -3.98 -14.06 -27.05
N ALA A 43 -3.29 -14.43 -25.98
CA ALA A 43 -2.39 -15.59 -25.96
C ALA A 43 -3.12 -16.93 -26.21
N SER A 44 -4.42 -17.04 -25.93
CA SER A 44 -5.20 -18.27 -26.18
C SER A 44 -5.24 -18.71 -27.65
N ARG A 45 -4.89 -17.83 -28.60
CA ARG A 45 -4.88 -18.19 -30.03
C ARG A 45 -3.90 -19.31 -30.33
N ARG A 46 -2.76 -19.32 -29.64
CA ARG A 46 -1.69 -20.30 -29.81
C ARG A 46 -0.67 -20.18 -28.69
N ASP A 47 -0.07 -21.31 -28.35
CA ASP A 47 1.10 -21.31 -27.48
C ASP A 47 2.37 -21.12 -28.32
N ILE A 48 3.37 -20.45 -27.75
CA ILE A 48 4.63 -20.14 -28.42
C ILE A 48 5.81 -20.43 -27.49
N ILE A 49 6.96 -20.71 -28.10
CA ILE A 49 8.24 -20.73 -27.41
C ILE A 49 8.73 -19.29 -27.28
N LEU A 50 9.17 -18.96 -26.08
CA LEU A 50 9.78 -17.69 -25.72
C LEU A 50 11.30 -17.79 -25.94
N THR A 51 11.84 -16.91 -26.79
CA THR A 51 13.23 -16.99 -27.26
C THR A 51 14.06 -15.84 -26.66
N PRO A 52 14.64 -16.03 -25.46
CA PRO A 52 15.49 -15.01 -24.84
C PRO A 52 16.74 -14.74 -25.68
N ARG A 53 17.24 -13.50 -25.67
CA ARG A 53 18.59 -13.22 -26.18
C ARG A 53 19.65 -13.80 -25.24
N ALA A 54 20.79 -14.23 -25.78
CA ALA A 54 21.90 -14.80 -25.01
C ALA A 54 22.42 -13.89 -23.87
N GLU A 55 22.19 -12.59 -23.98
CA GLU A 55 22.58 -11.57 -22.98
C GLU A 55 21.58 -11.45 -21.82
N HIS A 56 20.36 -11.97 -21.95
CA HIS A 56 19.33 -11.88 -20.92
C HIS A 56 19.43 -13.11 -20.00
N SER A 57 19.82 -12.90 -18.74
CA SER A 57 19.73 -13.96 -17.74
C SER A 57 18.26 -14.16 -17.34
N ILE A 58 17.69 -15.31 -17.66
CA ILE A 58 16.38 -15.74 -17.16
C ILE A 58 16.56 -16.17 -15.71
N GLN A 59 15.88 -15.48 -14.79
CA GLN A 59 15.95 -15.75 -13.36
C GLN A 59 14.57 -16.07 -12.78
N PHE A 60 13.52 -15.43 -13.30
CA PHE A 60 12.18 -15.47 -12.72
C PHE A 60 11.21 -16.33 -13.53
N ILE A 61 11.31 -16.36 -14.87
CA ILE A 61 10.45 -17.20 -15.70
C ILE A 61 10.86 -18.67 -15.51
N GLN A 62 9.88 -19.53 -15.20
CA GLN A 62 10.14 -20.95 -14.94
C GLN A 62 10.16 -21.80 -16.22
N ASN A 63 9.44 -21.39 -17.27
CA ASN A 63 9.31 -22.18 -18.49
C ASN A 63 9.20 -21.31 -19.74
N THR A 64 10.31 -21.14 -20.45
CA THR A 64 10.33 -20.43 -21.74
C THR A 64 9.79 -21.25 -22.90
N ASN A 65 9.51 -22.54 -22.74
CA ASN A 65 8.99 -23.36 -23.85
C ASN A 65 7.49 -23.14 -24.09
N SER A 66 6.81 -22.35 -23.25
CA SER A 66 5.38 -22.11 -23.33
C SER A 66 5.03 -20.74 -22.74
N LEU A 67 4.47 -19.88 -23.59
CA LEU A 67 3.84 -18.63 -23.17
C LEU A 67 2.66 -18.91 -22.22
N HIS A 68 1.88 -19.95 -22.47
CA HIS A 68 0.74 -20.32 -21.61
C HIS A 68 1.19 -20.70 -20.19
N ALA A 69 2.28 -21.45 -20.07
CA ALA A 69 2.87 -21.79 -18.78
C ALA A 69 3.40 -20.54 -18.06
N THR A 70 4.06 -19.65 -18.79
CA THR A 70 4.57 -18.38 -18.25
C THR A 70 3.43 -17.46 -17.76
N LEU A 71 2.36 -17.33 -18.54
CA LEU A 71 1.17 -16.56 -18.16
C LEU A 71 0.45 -17.15 -16.93
N SER A 72 0.39 -18.47 -16.85
CA SER A 72 -0.15 -19.17 -15.68
C SER A 72 0.70 -18.90 -14.42
N GLN A 73 2.03 -18.88 -14.57
CA GLN A 73 2.95 -18.51 -13.49
C GLN A 73 2.72 -17.07 -13.02
N VAL A 74 2.62 -16.11 -13.96
CA VAL A 74 2.35 -14.69 -13.64
C VAL A 74 1.01 -14.57 -12.88
N ALA A 75 -0.06 -15.15 -13.40
CA ALA A 75 -1.38 -15.12 -12.77
C ALA A 75 -1.37 -15.71 -11.36
N LEU A 76 -0.75 -16.87 -11.17
CA LEU A 76 -0.65 -17.51 -9.86
C LEU A 76 0.15 -16.67 -8.86
N THR A 77 1.29 -16.14 -9.30
CA THR A 77 2.18 -15.32 -8.44
C THR A 77 1.50 -14.00 -8.05
N MET A 78 0.78 -13.36 -8.98
CA MET A 78 -0.04 -12.18 -8.68
C MET A 78 -1.15 -12.50 -7.68
N GLN A 79 -1.87 -13.60 -7.88
CA GLN A 79 -2.96 -13.99 -6.98
C GLN A 79 -2.49 -14.21 -5.55
N MET A 80 -1.37 -14.93 -5.38
CA MET A 80 -0.75 -15.15 -4.07
C MET A 80 -0.33 -13.82 -3.45
N THR A 81 0.33 -12.96 -4.22
CA THR A 81 0.77 -11.64 -3.74
C THR A 81 -0.40 -10.76 -3.29
N PHE A 82 -1.51 -10.75 -4.03
CA PHE A 82 -2.71 -10.01 -3.64
C PHE A 82 -3.36 -10.55 -2.37
N ARG A 83 -3.39 -11.87 -2.20
CA ARG A 83 -3.91 -12.51 -0.99
C ARG A 83 -3.07 -12.17 0.23
N ASP A 84 -1.77 -12.36 0.14
CA ASP A 84 -0.85 -12.04 1.24
C ASP A 84 -0.92 -10.56 1.62
N ALA A 85 -1.02 -9.67 0.62
CA ALA A 85 -1.18 -8.25 0.84
C ALA A 85 -2.51 -7.90 1.52
N HIS A 86 -3.61 -8.54 1.11
CA HIS A 86 -4.91 -8.36 1.74
C HIS A 86 -4.86 -8.75 3.23
N GLU A 87 -4.35 -9.94 3.55
CA GLU A 87 -4.26 -10.42 4.94
C GLU A 87 -3.38 -9.50 5.81
N ASP A 88 -2.22 -9.09 5.28
CA ASP A 88 -1.29 -8.24 6.00
C ASP A 88 -1.81 -6.78 6.17
N LEU A 89 -2.56 -6.25 5.20
CA LEU A 89 -3.18 -4.93 5.31
C LEU A 89 -4.36 -4.94 6.29
N VAL A 90 -5.16 -6.01 6.33
CA VAL A 90 -6.17 -6.20 7.39
C VAL A 90 -5.50 -6.21 8.76
N ARG A 91 -4.36 -6.90 8.91
CA ARG A 91 -3.59 -6.88 10.17
C ARG A 91 -3.07 -5.47 10.50
N THR A 92 -2.63 -4.72 9.49
CA THR A 92 -2.20 -3.32 9.66
C THR A 92 -3.34 -2.45 10.18
N CYS A 93 -4.56 -2.59 9.66
CA CYS A 93 -5.74 -1.89 10.15
C CYS A 93 -6.00 -2.15 11.64
N LEU A 94 -5.83 -3.40 12.11
CA LEU A 94 -6.01 -3.76 13.51
C LEU A 94 -5.00 -3.07 14.44
N TYR A 95 -3.75 -2.88 14.01
CA TYR A 95 -2.77 -2.11 14.77
C TYR A 95 -3.06 -0.60 14.74
N MET A 96 -3.49 -0.08 13.59
CA MET A 96 -3.85 1.34 13.46
C MET A 96 -5.04 1.71 14.34
N ASP A 97 -5.99 0.81 14.58
CA ASP A 97 -7.11 1.07 15.49
C ASP A 97 -6.71 1.29 16.95
N GLN A 98 -5.60 0.71 17.38
CA GLN A 98 -5.19 0.74 18.79
C GLN A 98 -4.43 2.02 19.15
N ILE A 99 -3.74 2.60 18.16
CA ILE A 99 -2.83 3.74 18.37
C ILE A 99 -3.56 4.97 18.92
N PRO A 100 -4.69 5.44 18.36
CA PRO A 100 -5.37 6.65 18.85
C PRO A 100 -5.80 6.52 20.31
N GLU A 101 -6.37 5.36 20.70
CA GLU A 101 -6.80 5.12 22.08
C GLU A 101 -5.63 5.11 23.07
N HIS A 102 -4.50 4.49 22.70
CA HIS A 102 -3.30 4.53 23.53
C HIS A 102 -2.69 5.94 23.65
N ILE A 103 -2.74 6.73 22.57
CA ILE A 103 -2.29 8.12 22.59
C ILE A 103 -3.20 8.98 23.48
N LYS A 104 -4.53 8.85 23.36
CA LYS A 104 -5.49 9.53 24.23
C LYS A 104 -5.27 9.17 25.71
N ALA A 105 -5.06 7.88 26.00
CA ALA A 105 -4.73 7.44 27.35
C ALA A 105 -3.44 8.07 27.89
N ALA A 106 -2.40 8.18 27.06
CA ALA A 106 -1.15 8.83 27.45
C ALA A 106 -1.35 10.34 27.73
N LEU A 107 -2.15 11.03 26.92
CA LEU A 107 -2.50 12.43 27.14
C LEU A 107 -3.27 12.63 28.45
N ILE A 108 -4.27 11.79 28.72
CA ILE A 108 -5.04 11.84 29.98
C ILE A 108 -4.13 11.62 31.17
N LEU A 109 -3.26 10.60 31.14
CA LEU A 109 -2.29 10.35 32.20
C LEU A 109 -1.42 11.58 32.47
N MET A 110 -0.84 12.19 31.42
CA MET A 110 -0.01 13.38 31.59
C MET A 110 -0.76 14.59 32.16
N LYS A 111 -2.07 14.72 31.85
CA LYS A 111 -2.90 15.83 32.33
C LYS A 111 -3.35 15.66 33.77
N THR A 112 -3.79 14.44 34.14
CA THR A 112 -4.56 14.24 35.39
C THR A 112 -3.86 13.36 36.43
N ALA A 113 -2.87 12.56 36.04
CA ALA A 113 -2.26 11.62 36.98
C ALA A 113 -1.33 12.33 37.98
N SER A 114 -1.27 11.79 39.20
CA SER A 114 -0.21 12.13 40.16
C SER A 114 1.15 11.71 39.60
N ASN A 115 2.23 12.37 40.05
CA ASN A 115 3.58 12.12 39.53
C ASN A 115 4.03 10.67 39.72
N ASP A 116 3.65 10.05 40.83
CA ASP A 116 3.97 8.64 41.12
C ASP A 116 3.24 7.69 40.18
N LEU A 117 1.98 7.99 39.86
CA LEU A 117 1.20 7.19 38.91
C LEU A 117 1.70 7.40 37.48
N LEU A 118 2.06 8.63 37.12
CA LEU A 118 2.58 8.96 35.79
C LEU A 118 3.89 8.25 35.50
N LYS A 119 4.83 8.25 36.47
CA LYS A 119 6.12 7.52 36.39
C LYS A 119 5.94 6.03 36.12
N LYS A 120 4.87 5.43 36.64
CA LYS A 120 4.59 3.99 36.52
C LYS A 120 3.83 3.65 35.24
N LEU A 121 2.79 4.43 34.89
CA LEU A 121 1.84 4.06 33.84
C LEU A 121 2.18 4.63 32.46
N LEU A 122 2.75 5.84 32.37
CA LEU A 122 3.08 6.45 31.07
C LEU A 122 4.02 5.58 30.22
N PRO A 123 5.12 5.01 30.76
CA PRO A 123 6.02 4.17 29.97
C PRO A 123 5.32 2.92 29.43
N TYR A 124 4.38 2.36 30.20
CA TYR A 124 3.61 1.19 29.77
C TYR A 124 2.67 1.54 28.62
N THR A 125 1.91 2.64 28.74
CA THR A 125 1.02 3.10 27.68
C THR A 125 1.77 3.40 26.38
N LEU A 126 2.94 4.05 26.46
CA LEU A 126 3.75 4.37 25.28
C LEU A 126 4.44 3.17 24.65
N ARG A 127 4.73 2.12 25.44
CA ARG A 127 5.21 0.85 24.90
C ARG A 127 4.17 0.19 24.00
N ASN A 128 2.89 0.30 24.32
CA ASN A 128 1.82 -0.26 23.48
C ASN A 128 1.71 0.50 22.15
N VAL A 129 1.87 1.83 22.16
CA VAL A 129 1.95 2.63 20.93
C VAL A 129 3.18 2.23 20.10
N ASP A 130 4.36 2.11 20.73
CA ASP A 130 5.60 1.70 20.04
C ASP A 130 5.47 0.30 19.42
N TYR A 131 4.85 -0.63 20.14
CA TYR A 131 4.59 -1.98 19.66
C TYR A 131 3.69 -1.96 18.42
N ALA A 132 2.50 -1.37 18.51
CA ALA A 132 1.56 -1.32 17.37
C ALA A 132 2.17 -0.64 16.13
N THR A 133 2.90 0.46 16.32
CA THR A 133 3.55 1.18 15.21
C THR A 133 4.75 0.43 14.63
N SER A 134 5.49 -0.31 15.47
CA SER A 134 6.61 -1.15 15.02
C SER A 134 6.13 -2.37 14.24
N GLU A 135 5.04 -3.00 14.67
CA GLU A 135 4.44 -4.13 13.96
C GLU A 135 3.92 -3.72 12.59
N ALA A 136 3.17 -2.62 12.49
CA ALA A 136 2.67 -2.11 11.22
C ALA A 136 3.79 -1.82 10.20
N SER A 137 4.89 -1.22 10.65
CA SER A 137 6.07 -0.95 9.81
C SER A 137 6.86 -2.22 9.44
N THR A 138 6.81 -3.25 10.30
CA THR A 138 7.47 -4.54 10.05
C THR A 138 6.70 -5.36 9.02
N ILE A 139 5.38 -5.21 8.98
CA ILE A 139 4.49 -5.86 8.01
C ILE A 139 4.56 -5.19 6.64
N SER A 140 4.67 -3.86 6.56
CA SER A 140 4.60 -3.13 5.30
C SER A 140 5.74 -3.45 4.32
N LYS A 141 6.97 -3.65 4.82
CA LYS A 141 8.17 -3.88 3.97
C LYS A 141 8.13 -5.23 3.23
N PRO A 142 7.86 -6.38 3.90
CA PRO A 142 7.71 -7.66 3.22
C PRO A 142 6.65 -7.64 2.11
N ILE A 143 5.52 -6.95 2.30
CA ILE A 143 4.48 -6.83 1.27
C ILE A 143 5.06 -6.14 0.04
N LEU A 144 5.67 -4.95 0.20
CA LEU A 144 6.29 -4.22 -0.90
C LEU A 144 7.31 -5.07 -1.66
N LEU A 145 8.16 -5.81 -0.95
CA LEU A 145 9.16 -6.68 -1.57
C LEU A 145 8.52 -7.78 -2.44
N ARG A 146 7.38 -8.35 -2.04
CA ARG A 146 6.64 -9.32 -2.87
C ARG A 146 6.15 -8.68 -4.17
N PHE A 147 5.59 -7.46 -4.12
CA PHE A 147 5.19 -6.74 -5.33
C PHE A 147 6.38 -6.46 -6.25
N VAL A 148 7.52 -6.05 -5.71
CA VAL A 148 8.76 -5.85 -6.48
C VAL A 148 9.21 -7.16 -7.13
N GLN A 149 9.11 -8.30 -6.45
CA GLN A 149 9.47 -9.61 -7.02
C GLN A 149 8.57 -10.01 -8.20
N VAL A 150 7.25 -9.79 -8.11
CA VAL A 150 6.35 -10.02 -9.24
C VAL A 150 6.66 -9.05 -10.39
N GLY A 151 7.02 -7.80 -10.07
CA GLY A 151 7.46 -6.81 -11.07
C GLY A 151 8.64 -7.34 -11.87
N LYS A 152 9.65 -7.91 -11.21
CA LYS A 152 10.81 -8.52 -11.88
C LYS A 152 10.43 -9.70 -12.79
N LEU A 153 9.45 -10.51 -12.39
CA LEU A 153 8.91 -11.56 -13.27
C LEU A 153 8.26 -10.95 -14.51
N ILE A 154 7.43 -9.91 -14.36
CA ILE A 154 6.78 -9.22 -15.48
C ILE A 154 7.82 -8.55 -16.40
N ASP A 155 8.85 -7.93 -15.84
CA ASP A 155 9.95 -7.31 -16.60
C ASP A 155 10.66 -8.33 -17.49
N GLU A 156 10.93 -9.51 -16.93
CA GLU A 156 11.52 -10.61 -17.68
C GLU A 156 10.58 -11.10 -18.79
N VAL A 157 9.28 -11.20 -18.53
CA VAL A 157 8.28 -11.57 -19.54
C VAL A 157 8.26 -10.58 -20.70
N VAL A 158 8.22 -9.28 -20.42
CA VAL A 158 8.24 -8.23 -21.45
C VAL A 158 9.54 -8.32 -22.25
N ALA A 159 10.70 -8.39 -21.60
CA ALA A 159 11.99 -8.46 -22.28
C ALA A 159 12.13 -9.71 -23.19
N VAL A 160 11.65 -10.86 -22.72
CA VAL A 160 11.69 -12.10 -23.49
C VAL A 160 10.69 -12.06 -24.66
N LEU A 161 9.52 -11.44 -24.50
CA LEU A 161 8.58 -11.23 -25.60
C LEU A 161 9.15 -10.31 -26.69
N SER A 162 9.75 -9.18 -26.30
CA SER A 162 10.38 -8.26 -27.24
C SER A 162 11.51 -8.91 -28.03
N SER A 163 12.32 -9.76 -27.38
CA SER A 163 13.37 -10.52 -28.06
C SER A 163 12.81 -11.58 -29.00
N THR A 164 11.74 -12.27 -28.60
CA THR A 164 11.01 -13.23 -29.45
C THR A 164 10.45 -12.54 -30.69
N LEU A 165 9.78 -11.39 -30.55
CA LEU A 165 9.24 -10.59 -31.65
C LEU A 165 10.33 -10.14 -32.63
N SER A 166 11.46 -9.65 -32.10
CA SER A 166 12.61 -9.21 -32.91
C SER A 166 13.18 -10.32 -33.80
N GLY A 167 12.96 -11.60 -33.46
CA GLY A 167 13.39 -12.74 -34.27
C GLY A 167 12.42 -13.12 -35.40
N MET A 168 11.19 -12.59 -35.42
CA MET A 168 10.09 -13.05 -36.29
C MET A 168 9.85 -12.19 -37.55
N VAL A 169 10.89 -11.50 -38.04
CA VAL A 169 10.80 -10.48 -39.11
C VAL A 169 10.23 -10.99 -40.44
N SER A 170 10.20 -12.31 -40.69
CA SER A 170 9.78 -12.91 -41.96
C SER A 170 8.33 -13.43 -42.01
N ASN A 171 7.62 -13.55 -40.87
CA ASN A 171 6.23 -14.02 -40.84
C ASN A 171 5.29 -12.92 -40.31
N ILE A 172 4.51 -12.33 -41.22
CA ILE A 172 3.63 -11.20 -40.92
C ILE A 172 2.55 -11.58 -39.89
N ASP A 173 1.97 -12.78 -39.98
CA ASP A 173 0.92 -13.22 -39.05
C ASP A 173 1.49 -13.44 -37.65
N ASP A 174 2.71 -13.96 -37.58
CA ASP A 174 3.39 -14.14 -36.30
C ASP A 174 3.76 -12.80 -35.66
N TYR A 175 4.24 -11.87 -36.48
CA TYR A 175 4.58 -10.52 -36.05
C TYR A 175 3.36 -9.81 -35.46
N TYR A 176 2.22 -9.80 -36.16
CA TYR A 176 1.00 -9.15 -35.66
C TYR A 176 0.50 -9.78 -34.35
N PHE A 177 0.51 -11.11 -34.25
CA PHE A 177 0.12 -11.79 -33.02
C PHE A 177 1.04 -11.43 -31.85
N LEU A 178 2.36 -11.46 -32.07
CA LEU A 178 3.35 -11.16 -31.04
C LEU A 178 3.31 -9.70 -30.60
N SER A 179 3.14 -8.77 -31.54
CA SER A 179 2.97 -7.35 -31.22
C SER A 179 1.70 -7.10 -30.40
N GLU A 180 0.59 -7.78 -30.69
CA GLU A 180 -0.64 -7.67 -29.90
C GLU A 180 -0.44 -8.12 -28.45
N ILE A 181 0.20 -9.28 -28.23
CA ILE A 181 0.43 -9.77 -26.87
C ILE A 181 1.50 -8.97 -26.12
N GLU A 182 2.49 -8.42 -26.82
CA GLU A 182 3.53 -7.57 -26.23
C GLU A 182 2.92 -6.26 -25.70
N VAL A 183 1.99 -5.64 -26.43
CA VAL A 183 1.25 -4.47 -25.95
C VAL A 183 0.56 -4.75 -24.62
N TYR A 184 -0.14 -5.89 -24.49
CA TYR A 184 -0.78 -6.24 -23.23
C TYR A 184 0.23 -6.55 -22.11
N ALA A 185 1.38 -7.17 -22.43
CA ALA A 185 2.44 -7.40 -21.45
C ALA A 185 3.00 -6.06 -20.90
N ILE A 186 3.19 -5.08 -21.77
CA ILE A 186 3.64 -3.72 -21.41
C ILE A 186 2.56 -3.01 -20.58
N ASP A 187 1.28 -3.14 -20.93
CA ASP A 187 0.19 -2.55 -20.14
C ASP A 187 0.11 -3.17 -18.74
N VAL A 188 0.29 -4.49 -18.62
CA VAL A 188 0.40 -5.18 -17.33
C VAL A 188 1.58 -4.65 -16.53
N GLN A 189 2.76 -4.51 -17.15
CA GLN A 189 3.96 -3.98 -16.51
C GLN A 189 3.74 -2.56 -15.99
N ALA A 190 3.22 -1.67 -16.83
CA ALA A 190 2.97 -0.28 -16.48
C ALA A 190 2.05 -0.18 -15.26
N LYS A 191 0.95 -0.94 -15.25
CA LYS A 191 0.00 -0.94 -14.14
C LYS A 191 0.53 -1.64 -12.88
N TRP A 192 1.39 -2.63 -13.04
CA TRP A 192 2.06 -3.26 -11.90
C TRP A 192 3.01 -2.29 -11.19
N TYR A 193 3.73 -1.44 -11.92
CA TYR A 193 4.58 -0.43 -11.30
C TYR A 193 3.80 0.61 -10.49
N GLN A 194 2.61 0.98 -10.94
CA GLN A 194 1.71 1.86 -10.17
C GLN A 194 1.27 1.18 -8.86
N LEU A 195 1.00 -0.13 -8.88
CA LEU A 195 0.78 -0.87 -7.64
C LEU A 195 2.01 -0.89 -6.73
N VAL A 196 3.21 -1.08 -7.27
CA VAL A 196 4.45 -1.01 -6.47
C VAL A 196 4.55 0.36 -5.79
N GLU A 197 4.24 1.45 -6.50
CA GLU A 197 4.22 2.81 -5.96
C GLU A 197 3.21 2.97 -4.81
N LEU A 198 2.01 2.39 -4.93
CA LEU A 198 1.03 2.36 -3.83
C LEU A 198 1.62 1.71 -2.57
N PHE A 199 2.29 0.57 -2.72
CA PHE A 199 2.90 -0.14 -1.59
C PHE A 199 4.13 0.57 -1.02
N ILE A 200 4.84 1.37 -1.83
CA ILE A 200 5.86 2.30 -1.33
C ILE A 200 5.19 3.33 -0.42
N LYS A 201 4.10 3.97 -0.87
CA LYS A 201 3.36 4.95 -0.06
C LYS A 201 2.87 4.34 1.27
N PHE A 202 2.34 3.10 1.27
CA PHE A 202 1.99 2.39 2.52
C PHE A 202 3.19 2.21 3.45
N SER A 203 4.31 1.73 2.92
CA SER A 203 5.49 1.48 3.73
C SER A 203 6.10 2.76 4.30
N ASP A 204 6.09 3.85 3.53
CA ASP A 204 6.61 5.14 3.97
C ASP A 204 5.75 5.76 5.08
N ILE A 205 4.42 5.69 4.96
CA ILE A 205 3.52 6.17 6.01
C ILE A 205 3.71 5.34 7.30
N ALA A 206 3.77 4.01 7.19
CA ALA A 206 3.97 3.13 8.35
C ALA A 206 5.30 3.42 9.08
N GLU A 207 6.39 3.58 8.33
CA GLU A 207 7.71 3.93 8.87
C GLU A 207 7.72 5.33 9.48
N LEU A 208 7.00 6.29 8.89
CA LEU A 208 6.86 7.64 9.43
C LEU A 208 6.12 7.65 10.77
N ILE A 209 5.00 6.93 10.88
CA ILE A 209 4.24 6.76 12.12
C ILE A 209 5.18 6.20 13.21
N ARG A 210 5.90 5.12 12.90
CA ARG A 210 6.85 4.49 13.82
C ARG A 210 7.96 5.46 14.25
N LYS A 211 8.53 6.21 13.30
CA LYS A 211 9.60 7.17 13.58
C LYS A 211 9.12 8.30 14.47
N ASN A 212 7.98 8.91 14.17
CA ASN A 212 7.40 9.99 14.99
C ASN A 212 7.04 9.50 16.39
N THR A 213 6.47 8.29 16.50
CA THR A 213 6.19 7.65 17.79
C THR A 213 7.46 7.48 18.61
N LYS A 214 8.51 6.88 18.04
CA LYS A 214 9.78 6.69 18.76
C LYS A 214 10.43 8.00 19.17
N GLN A 215 10.51 8.96 18.26
CA GLN A 215 11.20 10.21 18.50
C GLN A 215 10.49 11.11 19.51
N ASN A 216 9.15 11.18 19.44
CA ASN A 216 8.38 12.17 20.20
C ASN A 216 7.74 11.60 21.46
N PHE A 217 7.61 10.26 21.56
CA PHE A 217 6.92 9.61 22.68
C PHE A 217 7.86 8.69 23.46
N VAL A 218 8.49 7.72 22.79
CA VAL A 218 9.22 6.63 23.45
C VAL A 218 10.57 7.09 23.98
N ASN A 219 11.40 7.71 23.12
CA ASN A 219 12.76 8.10 23.46
C ASN A 219 12.80 9.13 24.61
N PRO A 220 11.96 10.18 24.64
CA PRO A 220 11.96 11.15 25.74
C PRO A 220 11.66 10.47 27.08
N VAL A 221 10.69 9.55 27.12
CA VAL A 221 10.33 8.83 28.34
C VAL A 221 11.41 7.82 28.76
N GLN A 222 12.08 7.16 27.83
CA GLN A 222 13.21 6.27 28.16
C GLN A 222 14.42 7.05 28.69
N GLN A 223 14.75 8.19 28.07
CA GLN A 223 15.83 9.06 28.52
C GLN A 223 15.53 9.62 29.92
N ALA A 224 14.28 9.99 30.16
CA ALA A 224 13.77 10.40 31.46
C ALA A 224 13.94 9.33 32.55
N GLN A 225 13.73 8.05 32.21
CA GLN A 225 13.90 6.95 33.16
C GLN A 225 15.37 6.62 33.46
N ASN A 226 16.27 6.83 32.49
CA ASN A 226 17.67 6.44 32.59
C ASN A 226 18.57 7.55 33.17
N GLY A 227 18.16 8.81 33.12
CA GLY A 227 18.87 9.92 33.75
C GLY A 227 18.39 10.14 35.20
N ASN A 228 19.32 10.27 36.15
CA ASN A 228 19.07 10.58 37.57
C ASN A 228 18.41 11.96 37.84
N GLY A 229 17.67 12.55 36.90
CA GLY A 229 17.22 13.94 36.98
C GLY A 229 16.03 14.31 36.12
N PHE A 230 15.12 13.38 35.80
CA PHE A 230 13.87 13.75 35.16
C PHE A 230 12.82 14.14 36.20
N ASN A 231 12.71 15.45 36.46
CA ASN A 231 11.62 15.94 37.28
C ASN A 231 10.35 16.05 36.42
N ILE A 232 9.63 14.93 36.30
CA ILE A 232 8.28 14.85 35.70
C ILE A 232 7.40 16.03 36.17
N GLU A 233 7.59 16.57 37.37
CA GLU A 233 6.87 17.76 37.86
C GLU A 233 7.21 19.05 37.12
N ALA A 234 8.49 19.38 36.96
CA ALA A 234 8.91 20.66 36.38
C ALA A 234 8.72 20.70 34.86
N ASP A 235 8.85 19.54 34.21
CA ASP A 235 8.86 19.43 32.75
C ASP A 235 7.53 18.98 32.15
N ARG A 236 6.50 18.67 32.97
CA ARG A 236 5.19 18.17 32.51
C ARG A 236 4.58 19.05 31.44
N MET A 237 4.56 20.36 31.68
CA MET A 237 3.98 21.34 30.76
C MET A 237 4.83 21.54 29.50
N ALA A 238 6.16 21.49 29.63
CA ALA A 238 7.06 21.53 28.48
C ALA A 238 6.88 20.29 27.59
N HIS A 239 6.73 19.11 28.21
CA HIS A 239 6.49 17.86 27.52
C HIS A 239 5.13 17.84 26.84
N MET A 240 4.05 18.26 27.51
CA MET A 240 2.73 18.38 26.89
C MET A 240 2.73 19.30 25.67
N ARG A 241 3.47 20.41 25.70
CA ARG A 241 3.62 21.33 24.54
C ARG A 241 4.27 20.67 23.32
N THR A 242 5.15 19.68 23.51
CA THR A 242 5.80 18.94 22.41
C THR A 242 5.00 17.68 22.01
N PHE A 243 4.35 17.04 22.97
CA PHE A 243 3.62 15.79 22.79
C PHE A 243 2.34 15.97 21.99
N ILE A 244 1.62 17.07 22.21
CA ILE A 244 0.30 17.26 21.62
C ILE A 244 0.36 17.54 20.11
N PRO A 245 1.24 18.43 19.58
CA PRO A 245 1.40 18.55 18.13
C PRO A 245 1.78 17.22 17.48
N SER A 246 2.67 16.45 18.13
CA SER A 246 3.09 15.13 17.67
C SER A 246 1.95 14.10 17.69
N THR A 247 1.03 14.22 18.64
CA THR A 247 -0.17 13.38 18.77
C THR A 247 -1.10 13.59 17.60
N ILE A 248 -1.38 14.86 17.24
CA ILE A 248 -2.23 15.19 16.09
C ILE A 248 -1.63 14.56 14.82
N THR A 249 -0.33 14.73 14.58
CA THR A 249 0.33 14.15 13.41
C THR A 249 0.25 12.62 13.37
N ILE A 250 0.49 11.94 14.50
CA ILE A 250 0.42 10.47 14.52
C ILE A 250 -1.01 9.98 14.32
N ASP A 251 -2.00 10.64 14.93
CA ASP A 251 -3.41 10.33 14.77
C ASP A 251 -3.84 10.41 13.30
N GLN A 252 -3.53 11.53 12.63
CA GLN A 252 -3.83 11.73 11.22
C GLN A 252 -3.18 10.67 10.33
N LEU A 253 -1.88 10.43 10.51
CA LEU A 253 -1.14 9.43 9.72
C LEU A 253 -1.69 8.01 9.95
N THR A 254 -2.05 7.69 11.19
CA THR A 254 -2.62 6.39 11.56
C THR A 254 -3.96 6.17 10.89
N HIS A 255 -4.85 7.17 10.93
CA HIS A 255 -6.13 7.09 10.26
C HIS A 255 -6.01 7.09 8.73
N LEU A 256 -5.04 7.82 8.16
CA LEU A 256 -4.75 7.80 6.73
C LEU A 256 -4.30 6.40 6.29
N LEU A 257 -3.30 5.82 6.97
CA LEU A 257 -2.82 4.47 6.65
C LEU A 257 -3.92 3.44 6.79
N ARG A 258 -4.74 3.54 7.85
CA ARG A 258 -5.92 2.69 8.03
C ARG A 258 -6.89 2.81 6.87
N MET A 259 -7.28 4.03 6.50
CA MET A 259 -8.23 4.28 5.41
C MET A 259 -7.72 3.66 4.12
N MET A 260 -6.46 3.89 3.76
CA MET A 260 -5.93 3.38 2.50
C MET A 260 -5.79 1.84 2.53
N ALA A 261 -5.36 1.26 3.66
CA ALA A 261 -5.25 -0.18 3.83
C ALA A 261 -6.61 -0.88 3.77
N ASP A 262 -7.64 -0.33 4.43
CA ASP A 262 -9.00 -0.85 4.39
C ASP A 262 -9.61 -0.74 3.00
N THR A 263 -9.41 0.42 2.35
CA THR A 263 -9.85 0.64 0.96
C THR A 263 -9.22 -0.39 0.02
N TYR A 264 -7.90 -0.60 0.10
CA TYR A 264 -7.23 -1.62 -0.70
C TYR A 264 -7.73 -3.02 -0.37
N ALA A 265 -7.91 -3.37 0.91
CA ALA A 265 -8.38 -4.69 1.32
C ALA A 265 -9.76 -5.00 0.72
N ASN A 266 -10.66 -4.01 0.73
CA ASN A 266 -11.99 -4.09 0.11
C ASN A 266 -11.88 -4.28 -1.41
N ILE A 267 -11.05 -3.47 -2.09
CA ILE A 267 -10.85 -3.56 -3.54
C ILE A 267 -10.24 -4.91 -3.92
N SER A 268 -9.20 -5.35 -3.20
CA SER A 268 -8.46 -6.57 -3.50
C SER A 268 -9.34 -7.81 -3.39
N ASN A 269 -10.16 -7.89 -2.35
CA ASN A 269 -11.06 -9.01 -2.13
C ASN A 269 -12.15 -9.09 -3.21
N GLU A 270 -12.80 -7.96 -3.51
CA GLU A 270 -13.93 -7.93 -4.44
C GLU A 270 -13.49 -7.97 -5.91
N TYR A 271 -12.39 -7.31 -6.25
CA TYR A 271 -12.01 -7.04 -7.64
C TYR A 271 -10.63 -7.56 -8.06
N MET A 272 -9.79 -8.10 -7.19
CA MET A 272 -8.45 -8.55 -7.62
C MET A 272 -8.28 -10.06 -7.43
N ILE A 273 -8.27 -10.54 -6.18
CA ILE A 273 -7.98 -11.94 -5.82
C ILE A 273 -8.95 -12.90 -6.54
N THR A 274 -10.24 -12.60 -6.46
CA THR A 274 -11.30 -13.43 -7.07
C THR A 274 -11.22 -13.42 -8.59
N GLN A 275 -10.79 -12.31 -9.18
CA GLN A 275 -10.73 -12.16 -10.63
C GLN A 275 -9.52 -12.84 -11.25
N VAL A 276 -8.34 -12.70 -10.63
CA VAL A 276 -7.13 -13.42 -11.08
C VAL A 276 -7.32 -14.94 -10.97
N ALA A 277 -8.14 -15.41 -10.03
CA ALA A 277 -8.52 -16.84 -9.97
C ALA A 277 -9.28 -17.31 -11.23
N GLN A 278 -10.01 -16.40 -11.90
CA GLN A 278 -10.93 -16.71 -12.99
C GLN A 278 -10.31 -16.56 -14.39
N ILE A 279 -9.11 -15.97 -14.51
CA ILE A 279 -8.48 -15.74 -15.82
C ILE A 279 -7.73 -16.95 -16.37
N GLY A 280 -7.38 -17.94 -15.53
CA GLY A 280 -6.70 -19.18 -15.97
C GLY A 280 -7.38 -19.89 -17.15
N PRO A 281 -8.70 -20.14 -17.11
CA PRO A 281 -9.44 -20.71 -18.23
C PRO A 281 -9.38 -19.92 -19.55
N LEU A 282 -9.03 -18.64 -19.52
CA LEU A 282 -8.95 -17.79 -20.73
C LEU A 282 -7.85 -18.22 -21.69
N LEU A 283 -6.84 -18.98 -21.23
CA LEU A 283 -5.83 -19.55 -22.13
C LEU A 283 -6.37 -20.67 -23.02
N ASN A 284 -7.50 -21.29 -22.64
CA ASN A 284 -8.05 -22.47 -23.30
C ASN A 284 -9.20 -22.15 -24.27
N LEU A 285 -9.33 -20.90 -24.73
CA LEU A 285 -10.40 -20.50 -25.64
C LEU A 285 -10.21 -21.09 -27.04
N GLN A 286 -11.16 -21.91 -27.48
CA GLN A 286 -11.08 -22.67 -28.73
C GLN A 286 -11.47 -21.88 -29.99
N THR A 287 -12.23 -20.79 -29.88
CA THR A 287 -12.80 -20.09 -31.05
C THR A 287 -12.60 -18.58 -30.98
N ASN A 288 -12.57 -17.94 -32.16
CA ASN A 288 -12.49 -16.48 -32.26
C ASN A 288 -13.71 -15.79 -31.65
N SER A 289 -14.91 -16.37 -31.78
CA SER A 289 -16.13 -15.83 -31.16
C SER A 289 -16.01 -15.77 -29.63
N MET A 290 -15.44 -16.81 -29.01
CA MET A 290 -15.18 -16.79 -27.56
C MET A 290 -14.13 -15.73 -27.19
N ARG A 291 -13.05 -15.59 -27.96
CA ARG A 291 -12.05 -14.53 -27.73
C ARG A 291 -12.65 -13.14 -27.83
N THR A 292 -13.41 -12.84 -28.88
CA THR A 292 -14.07 -11.54 -29.05
C THR A 292 -15.05 -11.23 -27.91
N THR A 293 -15.81 -12.24 -27.48
CA THR A 293 -16.75 -12.10 -26.35
C THR A 293 -15.99 -11.79 -25.07
N ASN A 294 -14.96 -12.57 -24.72
CA ASN A 294 -14.17 -12.34 -23.51
C ASN A 294 -13.42 -11.00 -23.55
N HIS A 295 -12.87 -10.59 -24.71
CA HIS A 295 -12.26 -9.27 -24.89
C HIS A 295 -13.23 -8.14 -24.55
N ARG A 296 -14.44 -8.18 -25.13
CA ARG A 296 -15.48 -7.18 -24.87
C ARG A 296 -15.93 -7.19 -23.41
N ASP A 297 -16.17 -8.38 -22.87
CA ASP A 297 -16.70 -8.54 -21.52
C ASP A 297 -15.67 -8.07 -20.47
N LEU A 298 -14.38 -8.38 -20.65
CA LEU A 298 -13.29 -7.85 -19.82
C LEU A 298 -13.21 -6.33 -19.91
N PHE A 299 -13.27 -5.74 -21.11
CA PHE A 299 -13.22 -4.29 -21.26
C PHE A 299 -14.40 -3.59 -20.56
N GLN A 300 -15.63 -4.11 -20.74
CA GLN A 300 -16.81 -3.59 -20.05
C GLN A 300 -16.69 -3.73 -18.54
N LYS A 301 -16.16 -4.86 -18.07
CA LYS A 301 -15.91 -5.11 -16.65
C LYS A 301 -14.89 -4.13 -16.08
N THR A 302 -13.80 -3.83 -16.78
CA THR A 302 -12.82 -2.80 -16.40
C THR A 302 -13.49 -1.47 -16.15
N VAL A 303 -14.24 -0.96 -17.14
CA VAL A 303 -14.89 0.36 -17.03
C VAL A 303 -15.85 0.39 -15.84
N ALA A 304 -16.69 -0.64 -15.68
CA ALA A 304 -17.63 -0.71 -14.58
C ALA A 304 -16.93 -0.76 -13.21
N GLN A 305 -15.82 -1.51 -13.10
CA GLN A 305 -15.07 -1.66 -11.86
C GLN A 305 -14.28 -0.42 -11.50
N SER A 306 -13.60 0.22 -12.46
CA SER A 306 -12.90 1.47 -12.23
C SER A 306 -13.86 2.55 -11.69
N VAL A 307 -15.09 2.63 -12.21
CA VAL A 307 -16.12 3.55 -11.68
C VAL A 307 -16.50 3.19 -10.24
N LYS A 308 -16.66 1.91 -9.90
CA LYS A 308 -16.99 1.48 -8.54
C LYS A 308 -15.86 1.77 -7.56
N VAL A 309 -14.63 1.46 -7.94
CA VAL A 309 -13.44 1.71 -7.12
C VAL A 309 -13.24 3.22 -6.91
N ALA A 310 -13.39 4.04 -7.95
CA ALA A 310 -13.28 5.50 -7.83
C ALA A 310 -14.35 6.09 -6.90
N ARG A 311 -15.57 5.51 -6.90
CA ARG A 311 -16.62 5.91 -5.95
C ARG A 311 -16.30 5.48 -4.52
N LEU A 312 -15.72 4.28 -4.35
CA LEU A 312 -15.33 3.77 -3.05
C LEU A 312 -14.21 4.61 -2.43
N THR A 313 -13.14 4.90 -3.18
CA THR A 313 -12.02 5.74 -2.72
C THR A 313 -12.50 7.14 -2.35
N LEU A 314 -13.34 7.75 -3.20
CA LEU A 314 -13.94 9.06 -2.93
C LEU A 314 -14.82 9.07 -1.66
N ALA A 315 -15.63 8.03 -1.46
CA ALA A 315 -16.49 7.91 -0.29
C ALA A 315 -15.67 7.80 1.00
N GLN A 316 -14.67 6.92 1.00
CA GLN A 316 -13.74 6.71 2.11
C GLN A 316 -13.00 7.99 2.48
N ARG A 317 -12.48 8.73 1.48
CA ARG A 317 -11.85 10.04 1.71
C ARG A 317 -12.82 11.03 2.34
N THR A 318 -14.03 11.14 1.80
CA THR A 318 -15.02 12.11 2.29
C THR A 318 -15.37 11.85 3.75
N GLU A 319 -15.52 10.57 4.12
CA GLU A 319 -15.74 10.16 5.50
C GLU A 319 -14.52 10.47 6.38
N PHE A 320 -13.31 10.15 5.92
CA PHE A 320 -12.07 10.46 6.61
C PHE A 320 -11.91 11.96 6.90
N THR A 321 -12.07 12.83 5.88
CA THR A 321 -11.93 14.29 6.05
C THR A 321 -12.96 14.84 7.04
N LYS A 322 -14.21 14.36 6.99
CA LYS A 322 -15.25 14.77 7.93
C LYS A 322 -14.92 14.35 9.37
N ALA A 323 -14.44 13.13 9.55
CA ALA A 323 -14.04 12.61 10.85
C ALA A 323 -12.80 13.34 11.39
N ASP A 324 -11.84 13.68 10.52
CA ASP A 324 -10.60 14.37 10.89
C ASP A 324 -10.85 15.76 11.46
N ILE A 325 -11.75 16.54 10.85
CA ILE A 325 -12.16 17.86 11.39
C ILE A 325 -12.67 17.73 12.84
N GLY A 326 -13.43 16.67 13.12
CA GLY A 326 -13.91 16.37 14.47
C GLY A 326 -12.78 16.03 15.44
N ARG A 327 -11.86 15.13 15.04
CA ARG A 327 -10.70 14.72 15.86
C ARG A 327 -9.75 15.89 16.13
N GLN A 328 -9.41 16.69 15.13
CA GLN A 328 -8.56 17.86 15.30
C GLN A 328 -9.17 18.88 16.28
N LYS A 329 -10.49 19.06 16.21
CA LYS A 329 -11.19 19.90 17.19
C LYS A 329 -11.09 19.32 18.61
N GLU A 330 -11.27 18.02 18.78
CA GLU A 330 -11.12 17.35 20.08
C GLU A 330 -9.71 17.58 20.67
N TYR A 331 -8.65 17.42 19.87
CA TYR A 331 -7.28 17.70 20.30
C TYR A 331 -7.05 19.18 20.64
N LYS A 332 -7.65 20.10 19.87
CA LYS A 332 -7.58 21.53 20.13
C LYS A 332 -8.31 21.95 21.41
N ASP A 333 -9.48 21.37 21.67
CA ASP A 333 -10.24 21.63 22.89
C ASP A 333 -9.47 21.07 24.09
N PHE A 334 -8.89 19.87 23.97
CA PHE A 334 -7.99 19.30 24.98
C PHE A 334 -6.79 20.21 25.28
N LEU A 335 -6.20 20.83 24.25
CA LEU A 335 -5.12 21.82 24.39
C LEU A 335 -5.55 23.05 25.18
N LEU A 336 -6.68 23.65 24.79
CA LEU A 336 -7.20 24.87 25.40
C LEU A 336 -7.49 24.65 26.89
N ASP A 337 -8.13 23.54 27.23
CA ASP A 337 -8.43 23.18 28.62
C ASP A 337 -7.17 22.98 29.47
N THR A 338 -6.06 22.55 28.86
CA THR A 338 -4.81 22.33 29.59
C THR A 338 -3.98 23.60 29.76
N VAL A 339 -4.13 24.58 28.87
CA VAL A 339 -3.50 25.89 28.99
C VAL A 339 -4.24 26.78 30.00
N VAL A 340 -5.56 26.65 30.12
CA VAL A 340 -6.38 27.44 31.06
C VAL A 340 -6.31 26.92 32.50
N ALA A 341 -5.95 25.65 32.71
CA ALA A 341 -5.79 25.04 34.03
C ALA A 341 -4.39 25.19 34.67
N ALA A 342 -3.46 25.86 33.97
CA ALA A 342 -2.12 26.21 34.44
C ALA A 342 -2.04 27.71 34.73
#